data_AF-A0A7Y2TXK5-F1
#
_entry.id   AF-A0A7Y2TXK5-F1
#
_cell.length_a   1.000
_cell.length_b   1.000
_cell.length_c   1.000
_cell.angle_alpha   90.00
_cell.angle_beta   90.00
_cell.angle_gamma   90.00
#
_symmetry.space_group_name_H-M   'P 1'
#
loop_
_entity.id
_entity.type
_entity.pdbx_description
1 polymer ?
#
loop_
_entity_poly.entity_id
_entity_poly.type
_entity_poly.pdbx_seq_one_letter_code
_entity_poly.pdbx_strand_id
1 'polypeptide(L)'
;MRETELYGPIKAFLEGQGWEVKAEIGAVDVMACREGDPPLIVELKVGFSLSLVYQALDRQVVTDLVYIAVPRKTGKAFQTALKNMKKLCRRLGLGLITVRMKDALVEVHCDPGPFKPRKIKAKKTRLLREFERRTGDPNVGGAARDGAVMTAYRQDAQACAVYLFEHGASKGSEIAKATGVTVATRLMRNNHYGWFECIERGVYGLTQTGAVAVEAMDSAEVLRP
;
A
#
# COMPACT_ATOMS: atom_id res chain seq x y z
N MET A 1 31.73 -1.13 7.38
CA MET A 1 31.51 -1.74 6.06
C MET A 1 31.52 -0.64 5.01
N ARG A 2 32.36 -0.79 4.00
CA ARG A 2 32.49 0.13 2.86
C ARG A 2 31.82 -0.45 1.62
N GLU A 3 31.49 0.41 0.67
CA GLU A 3 30.86 0.01 -0.60
C GLU A 3 31.77 -0.91 -1.42
N THR A 4 33.09 -0.66 -1.35
CA THR A 4 34.12 -1.47 -2.00
C THR A 4 34.13 -2.94 -1.57
N GLU A 5 33.60 -3.28 -0.38
CA GLU A 5 33.49 -4.68 0.07
C GLU A 5 32.46 -5.48 -0.74
N LEU A 6 31.50 -4.82 -1.40
CA LEU A 6 30.49 -5.49 -2.25
C LEU A 6 31.04 -5.89 -3.63
N TYR A 7 32.08 -5.21 -4.11
CA TYR A 7 32.60 -5.41 -5.46
C TYR A 7 33.08 -6.85 -5.68
N GLY A 8 33.89 -7.39 -4.77
CA GLY A 8 34.46 -8.75 -4.89
C GLY A 8 33.39 -9.83 -5.11
N PRO A 9 32.37 -9.94 -4.23
CA PRO A 9 31.27 -10.89 -4.39
C PRO A 9 30.47 -10.70 -5.70
N ILE A 10 30.16 -9.46 -6.08
CA ILE A 10 29.40 -9.17 -7.30
C ILE A 10 30.22 -9.56 -8.54
N LYS A 11 31.51 -9.20 -8.55
CA LYS A 11 32.44 -9.57 -9.61
C LYS A 11 32.52 -11.08 -9.78
N ALA A 12 32.79 -11.82 -8.73
CA ALA A 12 32.88 -13.28 -8.79
C ALA A 12 31.58 -13.94 -9.27
N PHE A 13 30.42 -13.41 -8.83
CA PHE A 13 29.12 -13.89 -9.28
C PHE A 13 28.88 -13.68 -10.78
N LEU A 14 29.26 -12.52 -11.32
CA LEU A 14 29.09 -12.20 -12.73
C LEU A 14 30.14 -12.92 -13.61
N GLU A 15 31.41 -12.97 -13.19
CA GLU A 15 32.45 -13.72 -13.91
C GLU A 15 32.12 -15.22 -13.97
N GLY A 16 31.53 -15.78 -12.91
CA GLY A 16 31.01 -17.16 -12.92
C GLY A 16 29.89 -17.42 -13.93
N GLN A 17 29.29 -16.37 -14.51
CA GLN A 17 28.28 -16.43 -15.59
C GLN A 17 28.88 -16.06 -16.98
N GLY A 18 30.20 -15.92 -17.07
CA GLY A 18 30.91 -15.64 -18.31
C GLY A 18 30.98 -14.15 -18.67
N TRP A 19 30.75 -13.24 -17.73
CA TRP A 19 30.96 -11.80 -17.94
C TRP A 19 32.43 -11.42 -17.70
N GLU A 20 32.96 -10.50 -18.49
CA GLU A 20 34.17 -9.75 -18.15
C GLU A 20 33.77 -8.54 -17.28
N VAL A 21 34.32 -8.44 -16.06
CA VAL A 21 33.87 -7.45 -15.06
C VAL A 21 34.98 -6.49 -14.67
N LYS A 22 34.68 -5.19 -14.73
CA LYS A 22 35.56 -4.09 -14.29
C LYS A 22 34.81 -3.15 -13.35
N ALA A 23 35.53 -2.57 -12.39
CA ALA A 23 35.02 -1.53 -11.49
C ALA A 23 35.38 -0.13 -12.00
N GLU A 24 34.64 0.87 -11.51
CA GLU A 24 34.96 2.30 -11.69
C GLU A 24 35.12 2.70 -13.17
N ILE A 25 34.24 2.18 -14.03
CA ILE A 25 34.22 2.58 -15.45
C ILE A 25 33.42 3.88 -15.56
N GLY A 26 34.15 4.99 -15.65
CA GLY A 26 33.54 6.32 -15.62
C GLY A 26 32.89 6.59 -14.28
N ALA A 27 31.56 6.75 -14.26
CA ALA A 27 30.78 6.99 -13.05
C ALA A 27 29.98 5.75 -12.60
N VAL A 28 30.39 4.56 -13.04
CA VAL A 28 29.71 3.29 -12.78
C VAL A 28 30.55 2.42 -11.87
N ASP A 29 29.96 1.97 -10.75
CA ASP A 29 30.65 1.14 -9.77
C ASP A 29 31.10 -0.21 -10.35
N VAL A 30 30.22 -0.90 -11.09
CA VAL A 30 30.50 -2.18 -11.76
C VAL A 30 29.92 -2.19 -13.16
N MET A 31 30.77 -2.46 -14.15
CA MET A 31 30.36 -2.73 -15.53
C MET A 31 30.83 -4.13 -15.94
N ALA A 32 29.92 -4.87 -16.56
CA ALA A 32 30.13 -6.22 -17.03
C ALA A 32 29.77 -6.31 -18.52
N CYS A 33 30.67 -6.88 -19.32
CA CYS A 33 30.49 -7.07 -20.75
C CYS A 33 30.62 -8.54 -21.13
N ARG A 34 29.84 -8.98 -22.12
CA ARG A 34 29.90 -10.32 -22.72
C ARG A 34 29.56 -10.20 -24.20
N GLU A 35 30.20 -11.01 -25.03
CA GLU A 35 29.96 -10.98 -26.48
C GLU A 35 28.48 -11.28 -26.80
N GLY A 36 27.87 -10.44 -27.64
CA GLY A 36 26.48 -10.57 -28.06
C GLY A 36 25.43 -10.01 -27.09
N ASP A 37 25.81 -9.59 -25.89
CA ASP A 37 24.90 -9.00 -24.89
C ASP A 37 25.13 -7.49 -24.73
N PRO A 38 24.09 -6.71 -24.37
CA PRO A 38 24.28 -5.33 -23.92
C PRO A 38 25.09 -5.31 -22.61
N PRO A 39 25.79 -4.21 -22.30
CA PRO A 39 26.55 -4.12 -21.04
C PRO A 39 25.61 -4.22 -19.84
N LEU A 40 26.05 -4.90 -18.79
CA LEU A 40 25.36 -4.98 -17.51
C LEU A 40 26.03 -4.01 -16.53
N ILE A 41 25.21 -3.25 -15.82
CA ILE A 41 25.66 -2.26 -14.84
C ILE A 41 25.13 -2.61 -13.45
N VAL A 42 25.98 -2.51 -12.41
CA VAL A 42 25.56 -2.64 -11.01
C VAL A 42 26.01 -1.42 -10.21
N GLU A 43 25.06 -0.73 -9.58
CA GLU A 43 25.32 0.34 -8.60
C GLU A 43 25.35 -0.25 -7.18
N LEU A 44 26.37 0.11 -6.40
CA LEU A 44 26.67 -0.47 -5.09
C LEU A 44 26.38 0.54 -3.96
N LYS A 45 25.70 0.10 -2.90
CA LYS A 45 25.53 0.93 -1.68
C LYS A 45 25.52 0.09 -0.42
N VAL A 46 25.96 0.64 0.71
CA VAL A 46 25.86 -0.02 2.04
C VAL A 46 24.42 -0.19 2.57
N GLY A 47 23.43 0.35 1.87
CA GLY A 47 22.02 0.23 2.20
C GLY A 47 21.10 0.86 1.17
N PHE A 48 19.81 0.59 1.30
CA PHE A 48 18.81 1.17 0.41
C PHE A 48 18.65 2.68 0.63
N SER A 49 18.74 3.45 -0.45
CA SER A 49 18.48 4.89 -0.48
C SER A 49 17.82 5.28 -1.80
N LEU A 50 17.19 6.46 -1.86
CA LEU A 50 16.72 7.02 -3.14
C LEU A 50 17.89 7.42 -4.05
N SER A 51 19.02 7.84 -3.49
CA SER A 51 20.21 8.17 -4.29
C SER A 51 20.69 6.97 -5.11
N LEU A 52 20.74 5.76 -4.52
CA LEU A 52 21.09 4.53 -5.23
C LEU A 52 20.11 4.25 -6.39
N VAL A 53 18.81 4.48 -6.16
CA VAL A 53 17.80 4.30 -7.21
C VAL A 53 17.99 5.31 -8.32
N TYR A 54 18.24 6.59 -8.01
CA TYR A 54 18.46 7.62 -9.02
C TYR A 54 19.72 7.36 -9.84
N GLN A 55 20.83 6.98 -9.20
CA GLN A 55 22.04 6.57 -9.91
C GLN A 55 21.74 5.44 -10.90
N ALA A 56 21.03 4.39 -10.46
CA ALA A 56 20.67 3.28 -11.35
C ALA A 56 19.73 3.70 -12.50
N LEU A 57 18.77 4.60 -12.26
CA LEU A 57 17.93 5.15 -13.32
C LEU A 57 18.75 5.92 -14.35
N ASP A 58 19.74 6.71 -13.92
CA ASP A 58 20.64 7.44 -14.83
C ASP A 58 21.45 6.46 -15.72
N ARG A 59 21.73 5.25 -15.24
CA ARG A 59 22.38 4.20 -16.03
C ARG A 59 21.49 3.54 -17.06
N GLN A 60 20.16 3.60 -16.91
CA GLN A 60 19.24 3.01 -17.88
C GLN A 60 19.29 3.69 -19.26
N VAL A 61 19.84 4.90 -19.34
CA VAL A 61 20.13 5.57 -20.63
C VAL A 61 21.19 4.79 -21.44
N VAL A 62 22.04 4.00 -20.78
CA VAL A 62 23.12 3.22 -21.40
C VAL A 62 22.66 1.80 -21.75
N THR A 63 21.87 1.16 -20.88
CA THR A 63 21.48 -0.24 -21.01
C THR A 63 20.23 -0.55 -20.19
N ASP A 64 19.45 -1.55 -20.61
CA ASP A 64 18.34 -2.07 -19.81
C ASP A 64 18.82 -3.00 -18.67
N LEU A 65 20.05 -3.54 -18.75
CA LEU A 65 20.59 -4.48 -17.76
C LEU A 65 21.22 -3.78 -16.55
N VAL A 66 20.41 -3.00 -15.83
CA VAL A 66 20.87 -2.26 -14.64
C VAL A 66 20.36 -2.92 -13.35
N TYR A 67 21.27 -3.18 -12.42
CA TYR A 67 21.00 -3.69 -11.10
C TYR A 67 21.44 -2.70 -10.01
N ILE A 68 20.77 -2.75 -8.86
CA ILE A 68 21.30 -2.19 -7.61
C ILE A 68 21.68 -3.31 -6.65
N ALA A 69 22.76 -3.14 -5.89
CA ALA A 69 23.21 -4.12 -4.92
C ALA A 69 23.50 -3.50 -3.54
N VAL A 70 23.04 -4.19 -2.48
CA VAL A 70 23.31 -3.80 -1.08
C VAL A 70 23.69 -5.01 -0.21
N PRO A 71 24.31 -4.81 0.97
CA PRO A 71 24.52 -5.90 1.90
C PRO A 71 23.18 -6.44 2.43
N ARG A 72 23.04 -7.77 2.48
CA ARG A 72 21.93 -8.45 3.15
C ARG A 72 22.05 -8.23 4.65
N LYS A 73 21.02 -7.63 5.26
CA LYS A 73 20.88 -7.51 6.72
C LYS A 73 19.81 -8.48 7.25
N THR A 74 19.73 -8.61 8.56
CA THR A 74 18.73 -9.45 9.24
C THR A 74 17.60 -8.58 9.84
N GLY A 75 16.53 -9.23 10.31
CA GLY A 75 15.44 -8.57 11.04
C GLY A 75 14.29 -8.03 10.18
N LYS A 76 13.16 -7.77 10.85
CA LYS A 76 11.89 -7.39 10.22
C LYS A 76 11.97 -6.08 9.44
N ALA A 77 12.78 -5.13 9.91
CA ALA A 77 12.98 -3.84 9.24
C ALA A 77 13.61 -4.02 7.85
N PHE A 78 14.70 -4.78 7.76
CA PHE A 78 15.35 -5.06 6.47
C PHE A 78 14.43 -5.85 5.53
N GLN A 79 13.72 -6.86 6.04
CA GLN A 79 12.78 -7.63 5.21
C GLN A 79 11.65 -6.76 4.62
N THR A 80 11.18 -5.79 5.39
CA THR A 80 10.18 -4.82 4.92
C THR A 80 10.78 -3.89 3.87
N ALA A 81 11.99 -3.37 4.10
CA ALA A 81 12.70 -2.53 3.14
C ALA A 81 12.99 -3.28 1.83
N LEU A 82 13.48 -4.52 1.90
CA LEU A 82 13.74 -5.39 0.75
C LEU A 82 12.46 -5.65 -0.05
N LYS A 83 11.34 -5.96 0.61
CA LYS A 83 10.04 -6.15 -0.05
C LYS A 83 9.57 -4.89 -0.78
N ASN A 84 9.77 -3.72 -0.19
CA ASN A 84 9.41 -2.45 -0.81
C ASN A 84 10.34 -2.08 -1.96
N MET A 85 11.65 -2.25 -1.78
CA MET A 85 12.66 -1.98 -2.80
C MET A 85 12.47 -2.91 -4.01
N LYS A 86 12.21 -4.20 -3.79
CA LYS A 86 11.89 -5.16 -4.86
C LYS A 86 10.68 -4.73 -5.68
N LYS A 87 9.64 -4.16 -5.04
CA LYS A 87 8.47 -3.62 -5.76
C LYS A 87 8.82 -2.36 -6.55
N LEU A 88 9.68 -1.50 -6.01
CA LEU A 88 10.12 -0.29 -6.68
C LEU A 88 11.00 -0.62 -7.89
N CYS A 89 12.02 -1.45 -7.73
CA CYS A 89 12.91 -1.90 -8.81
C CYS A 89 12.11 -2.52 -9.95
N ARG A 90 11.17 -3.42 -9.65
CA ARG A 90 10.25 -3.96 -10.65
C ARG A 90 9.47 -2.88 -11.39
N ARG A 91 8.97 -1.85 -10.72
CA ARG A 91 8.22 -0.76 -11.37
C ARG A 91 9.08 0.10 -12.30
N LEU A 92 10.37 0.19 -11.99
CA LEU A 92 11.35 0.99 -12.70
C LEU A 92 12.14 0.18 -13.75
N GLY A 93 11.89 -1.12 -13.84
CA GLY A 93 12.66 -2.02 -14.70
C GLY A 93 14.12 -2.20 -14.27
N LEU A 94 14.41 -2.04 -12.98
CA LEU A 94 15.72 -2.29 -12.39
C LEU A 94 15.80 -3.70 -11.79
N GLY A 95 16.99 -4.28 -11.84
CA GLY A 95 17.35 -5.46 -11.09
C GLY A 95 17.70 -5.14 -9.63
N LEU A 96 17.56 -6.11 -8.74
CA LEU A 96 17.86 -5.96 -7.32
C LEU A 96 18.64 -7.14 -6.79
N ILE A 97 19.80 -6.87 -6.19
CA ILE A 97 20.71 -7.86 -5.63
C ILE A 97 20.93 -7.57 -4.14
N THR A 98 21.11 -8.63 -3.35
CA THR A 98 21.71 -8.51 -2.02
C THR A 98 22.92 -9.42 -1.87
N VAL A 99 23.93 -8.96 -1.14
CA VAL A 99 25.13 -9.75 -0.83
C VAL A 99 25.19 -10.07 0.65
N ARG A 100 25.22 -11.34 1.02
CA ARG A 100 25.41 -11.77 2.41
C ARG A 100 26.90 -11.83 2.72
N MET A 101 27.39 -10.85 3.48
CA MET A 101 28.82 -10.61 3.63
C MET A 101 29.59 -11.72 4.37
N LYS A 102 28.93 -12.53 5.20
CA LYS A 102 29.59 -13.60 5.97
C LYS A 102 30.16 -14.72 5.09
N ASP A 103 29.56 -14.93 3.92
CA ASP A 103 29.85 -16.06 3.02
C ASP A 103 29.81 -15.64 1.54
N ALA A 104 29.86 -14.33 1.28
CA ALA A 104 29.78 -13.72 -0.05
C ALA A 104 28.59 -14.18 -0.90
N LEU A 105 27.51 -14.72 -0.30
CA LEU A 105 26.36 -15.20 -1.08
C LEU A 105 25.65 -14.04 -1.76
N VAL A 106 25.58 -14.09 -3.09
CA VAL A 106 24.82 -13.16 -3.93
C VAL A 106 23.42 -13.72 -4.18
N GLU A 107 22.40 -12.91 -3.93
CA GLU A 107 20.99 -13.25 -4.20
C GLU A 107 20.35 -12.19 -5.10
N VAL A 108 19.88 -12.61 -6.27
CA VAL A 108 19.08 -11.79 -7.19
C VAL A 108 17.61 -11.87 -6.80
N HIS A 109 17.01 -10.75 -6.44
CA HIS A 109 15.61 -10.67 -6.02
C HIS A 109 14.65 -10.42 -7.17
N CYS A 110 15.11 -9.70 -8.19
CA CYS A 110 14.44 -9.55 -9.48
C CYS A 110 15.46 -9.09 -10.51
N ASP A 111 15.25 -9.51 -11.75
CA ASP A 111 15.95 -9.01 -12.93
C ASP A 111 15.30 -7.73 -13.45
N PRO A 112 16.06 -6.87 -14.13
CA PRO A 112 15.53 -5.72 -14.84
C PRO A 112 14.59 -6.16 -15.96
N GLY A 113 13.66 -5.29 -16.34
CA GLY A 113 12.71 -5.58 -17.41
C GLY A 113 11.41 -4.79 -17.35
N PRO A 114 10.60 -4.85 -18.41
CA PRO A 114 9.42 -4.02 -18.54
C PRO A 114 8.37 -4.33 -17.46
N PHE A 115 7.72 -3.29 -16.95
CA PHE A 115 6.66 -3.43 -15.96
C PHE A 115 5.33 -2.87 -16.42
N LYS A 116 4.31 -3.72 -16.39
CA LYS A 116 2.92 -3.34 -16.58
C LYS A 116 2.15 -3.49 -15.27
N PRO A 117 1.71 -2.39 -14.62
CA PRO A 117 0.95 -2.48 -13.39
C PRO A 117 -0.36 -3.26 -13.59
N ARG A 118 -0.56 -4.34 -12.82
CA ARG A 118 -1.84 -5.05 -12.77
C ARG A 118 -2.89 -4.18 -12.10
N LYS A 119 -3.86 -3.69 -12.87
CA LYS A 119 -5.04 -2.98 -12.36
C LYS A 119 -6.01 -3.97 -11.71
N ILE A 120 -6.50 -3.65 -10.51
CA ILE A 120 -7.48 -4.49 -9.79
C ILE A 120 -8.87 -3.84 -9.92
N LYS A 121 -9.68 -4.32 -10.88
CA LYS A 121 -11.00 -3.75 -11.19
C LYS A 121 -11.90 -3.64 -9.95
N ALA A 122 -11.91 -4.67 -9.10
CA ALA A 122 -12.70 -4.68 -7.86
C ALA A 122 -12.33 -3.53 -6.90
N LYS A 123 -11.05 -3.18 -6.78
CA LYS A 123 -10.62 -2.04 -5.95
C LYS A 123 -11.11 -0.71 -6.53
N LYS A 124 -10.99 -0.53 -7.85
CA LYS A 124 -11.54 0.66 -8.54
C LYS A 124 -13.04 0.78 -8.29
N THR A 125 -13.79 -0.30 -8.54
CA THR A 125 -15.25 -0.32 -8.36
C THR A 125 -15.66 -0.02 -6.92
N ARG A 126 -14.94 -0.56 -5.92
CA ARG A 126 -15.21 -0.25 -4.51
C ARG A 126 -15.00 1.23 -4.20
N LEU A 127 -13.92 1.84 -4.69
CA LEU A 127 -13.65 3.26 -4.48
C LEU A 127 -14.70 4.15 -5.15
N LEU A 128 -15.12 3.82 -6.37
CA LEU A 128 -16.17 4.56 -7.07
C LEU A 128 -17.52 4.47 -6.36
N ARG A 129 -17.91 3.27 -5.89
CA ARG A 129 -19.15 3.11 -5.09
C ARG A 129 -19.11 3.89 -3.79
N GLU A 130 -17.96 3.91 -3.11
CA GLU A 130 -17.81 4.72 -1.88
C GLU A 130 -17.93 6.21 -2.19
N PHE A 131 -17.37 6.68 -3.32
CA PHE A 131 -17.47 8.06 -3.75
C PHE A 131 -18.91 8.45 -4.12
N GLU A 132 -19.58 7.63 -4.95
CA GLU A 132 -20.96 7.87 -5.39
C GLU A 132 -21.97 7.87 -4.24
N ARG A 133 -21.76 7.02 -3.22
CA ARG A 133 -22.67 6.91 -2.07
C ARG A 133 -22.40 7.92 -0.97
N ARG A 134 -21.23 8.58 -0.98
CA ARG A 134 -20.89 9.55 0.05
C ARG A 134 -21.60 10.86 -0.23
N THR A 135 -22.38 11.32 0.75
CA THR A 135 -23.07 12.61 0.65
C THR A 135 -22.13 13.74 1.03
N GLY A 136 -21.97 14.72 0.13
CA GLY A 136 -21.08 15.87 0.31
C GLY A 136 -19.59 15.49 0.38
N ASP A 137 -18.77 16.44 0.83
CA ASP A 137 -17.35 16.20 1.15
C ASP A 137 -17.09 16.41 2.65
N PRO A 138 -17.50 15.46 3.50
CA PRO A 138 -17.52 15.64 4.96
C PRO A 138 -16.14 15.53 5.62
N ASN A 139 -15.07 15.27 4.85
CA ASN A 139 -13.73 15.07 5.41
C ASN A 139 -12.73 16.04 4.82
N VAL A 140 -11.86 16.60 5.67
CA VAL A 140 -10.64 17.27 5.22
C VAL A 140 -9.55 16.23 4.97
N GLY A 141 -8.75 16.39 3.92
CA GLY A 141 -7.62 15.51 3.63
C GLY A 141 -6.67 15.38 4.83
N GLY A 142 -6.29 14.15 5.19
CA GLY A 142 -5.42 13.88 6.34
C GLY A 142 -6.15 13.63 7.67
N ALA A 143 -7.47 13.86 7.74
CA ALA A 143 -8.28 13.73 8.96
C ALA A 143 -8.28 12.33 9.63
N ALA A 144 -7.80 11.29 8.94
CA ALA A 144 -7.69 9.94 9.51
C ALA A 144 -6.71 9.86 10.70
N ARG A 145 -5.84 10.86 10.90
CA ARG A 145 -4.94 10.94 12.06
C ARG A 145 -5.62 11.50 13.32
N ASP A 146 -6.60 12.38 13.15
CA ASP A 146 -7.20 13.18 14.22
C ASP A 146 -8.67 12.82 14.51
N GLY A 147 -9.26 11.90 13.74
CA GLY A 147 -10.64 11.46 13.96
C GLY A 147 -11.09 10.30 13.07
N ALA A 148 -12.29 9.79 13.37
CA ALA A 148 -12.91 8.75 12.57
C ALA A 148 -13.46 9.34 11.25
N VAL A 149 -12.90 8.90 10.12
CA VAL A 149 -13.29 9.33 8.77
C VAL A 149 -14.78 9.08 8.52
N MET A 150 -15.49 10.09 8.02
CA MET A 150 -16.86 9.94 7.55
C MET A 150 -16.87 9.17 6.23
N THR A 151 -17.49 7.99 6.24
CA THR A 151 -17.63 7.12 5.06
C THR A 151 -19.10 7.01 4.68
N ALA A 152 -19.40 6.60 3.45
CA ALA A 152 -20.79 6.35 3.06
C ALA A 152 -21.45 5.30 3.96
N TYR A 153 -20.69 4.28 4.40
CA TYR A 153 -21.16 3.29 5.37
C TYR A 153 -21.49 3.91 6.74
N ARG A 154 -20.70 4.90 7.18
CA ARG A 154 -20.98 5.60 8.44
C ARG A 154 -22.21 6.50 8.31
N GLN A 155 -22.36 7.21 7.20
CA GLN A 155 -23.57 8.02 6.89
C GLN A 155 -24.82 7.13 6.85
N ASP A 156 -24.75 5.97 6.20
CA ASP A 156 -25.83 4.97 6.21
C ASP A 156 -26.18 4.53 7.65
N ALA A 157 -25.17 4.29 8.49
CA ALA A 157 -25.37 3.90 9.87
C ALA A 157 -25.99 5.02 10.70
N GLN A 158 -25.59 6.27 10.48
CA GLN A 158 -26.18 7.43 11.15
C GLN A 158 -27.64 7.60 10.75
N ALA A 159 -27.97 7.50 9.46
CA ALA A 159 -29.36 7.58 9.00
C ALA A 159 -30.25 6.49 9.62
N CYS A 160 -29.75 5.24 9.71
CA CYS A 160 -30.48 4.17 10.39
C CYS A 160 -30.63 4.43 11.90
N ALA A 161 -29.60 4.97 12.54
CA ALA A 161 -29.62 5.24 13.97
C ALA A 161 -30.58 6.39 14.33
N VAL A 162 -30.55 7.50 13.56
CA VAL A 162 -31.50 8.61 13.70
C VAL A 162 -32.94 8.13 13.53
N TYR A 163 -33.23 7.33 12.49
CA TYR A 163 -34.57 6.78 12.29
C TYR A 163 -35.06 5.97 13.50
N LEU A 164 -34.21 5.09 14.06
CA LEU A 164 -34.56 4.28 15.22
C LEU A 164 -34.71 5.10 16.50
N PHE A 165 -33.96 6.20 16.63
CA PHE A 165 -34.10 7.13 17.75
C PHE A 165 -35.48 7.81 17.72
N GLU A 166 -35.93 8.24 16.54
CA GLU A 166 -37.22 8.93 16.35
C GLU A 166 -38.44 7.99 16.40
N HIS A 167 -38.33 6.79 15.84
CA HIS A 167 -39.47 5.90 15.61
C HIS A 167 -39.47 4.65 16.50
N GLY A 168 -38.40 4.43 17.28
CA GLY A 168 -38.22 3.23 18.09
C GLY A 168 -37.91 1.98 17.27
N ALA A 169 -37.91 0.82 17.95
CA ALA A 169 -37.54 -0.45 17.35
C ALA A 169 -38.42 -0.79 16.13
N SER A 170 -37.78 -1.01 14.98
CA SER A 170 -38.46 -1.09 13.68
C SER A 170 -37.92 -2.22 12.81
N LYS A 171 -38.70 -2.67 11.81
CA LYS A 171 -38.22 -3.70 10.87
C LYS A 171 -37.13 -3.13 9.97
N GLY A 172 -36.08 -3.91 9.73
CA GLY A 172 -34.97 -3.51 8.85
C GLY A 172 -35.42 -3.11 7.44
N SER A 173 -36.48 -3.73 6.91
CA SER A 173 -37.08 -3.37 5.63
C SER A 173 -37.83 -2.04 5.64
N GLU A 174 -38.42 -1.65 6.77
CA GLU A 174 -39.12 -0.36 6.91
C GLU A 174 -38.08 0.75 7.02
N ILE A 175 -37.04 0.55 7.83
CA ILE A 175 -35.90 1.46 7.96
C ILE A 175 -35.24 1.69 6.59
N ALA A 176 -35.00 0.61 5.82
CA ALA A 176 -34.42 0.72 4.48
C ALA A 176 -35.26 1.56 3.51
N LYS A 177 -36.59 1.45 3.59
CA LYS A 177 -37.52 2.24 2.76
C LYS A 177 -37.53 3.71 3.17
N ALA A 178 -37.55 3.99 4.47
CA ALA A 178 -37.64 5.35 4.99
C ALA A 178 -36.33 6.14 4.80
N THR A 179 -35.18 5.50 5.02
CA THR A 179 -33.86 6.15 4.96
C THR A 179 -33.22 6.10 3.57
N GLY A 180 -33.76 5.30 2.64
CA GLY A 180 -33.11 4.98 1.36
C GLY A 180 -31.90 4.04 1.49
N VAL A 181 -31.51 3.63 2.70
CA VAL A 181 -30.39 2.72 2.94
C VAL A 181 -30.81 1.28 2.62
N THR A 182 -30.68 0.90 1.35
CA THR A 182 -31.07 -0.44 0.83
C THR A 182 -30.42 -1.62 1.58
N VAL A 183 -29.30 -1.40 2.26
CA VAL A 183 -28.55 -2.41 3.02
C VAL A 183 -28.78 -2.34 4.54
N ALA A 184 -29.77 -1.56 5.02
CA ALA A 184 -29.99 -1.26 6.43
C ALA A 184 -30.00 -2.52 7.33
N THR A 185 -30.77 -3.55 6.96
CA THR A 185 -30.83 -4.82 7.71
C THR A 185 -29.43 -5.44 7.90
N ARG A 186 -28.62 -5.51 6.85
CA ARG A 186 -27.28 -6.09 6.92
C ARG A 186 -26.34 -5.20 7.73
N LEU A 187 -26.44 -3.88 7.55
CA LEU A 187 -25.66 -2.89 8.27
C LEU A 187 -25.89 -3.02 9.78
N MET A 188 -27.16 -2.98 10.21
CA MET A 188 -27.52 -3.06 11.62
C MET A 188 -27.18 -4.42 12.22
N ARG A 189 -27.36 -5.52 11.47
CA ARG A 189 -26.94 -6.85 11.91
C ARG A 189 -25.43 -6.97 12.10
N ASN A 190 -24.63 -6.40 11.21
CA ASN A 190 -23.17 -6.45 11.31
C ASN A 190 -22.64 -5.55 12.44
N ASN A 191 -23.37 -4.49 12.77
CA ASN A 191 -23.17 -3.63 13.92
C ASN A 191 -21.71 -3.19 14.17
N HIS A 192 -21.00 -2.78 13.12
CA HIS A 192 -19.57 -2.41 13.22
C HIS A 192 -19.26 -1.31 14.25
N TYR A 193 -20.26 -0.52 14.65
CA TYR A 193 -20.12 0.59 15.62
C TYR A 193 -20.72 0.30 16.99
N GLY A 194 -21.40 -0.84 17.17
CA GLY A 194 -22.09 -1.16 18.42
C GLY A 194 -23.38 -0.38 18.68
N TRP A 195 -23.92 0.34 17.70
CA TRP A 195 -25.11 1.21 17.85
C TRP A 195 -26.44 0.47 17.84
N PHE A 196 -26.49 -0.73 17.25
CA PHE A 196 -27.74 -1.43 17.00
C PHE A 196 -27.85 -2.71 17.83
N GLU A 197 -29.07 -3.13 18.14
CA GLU A 197 -29.35 -4.44 18.71
C GLU A 197 -30.53 -5.12 17.99
N CYS A 198 -30.52 -6.45 17.98
CA CYS A 198 -31.60 -7.25 17.41
C CYS A 198 -32.63 -7.51 18.51
N ILE A 199 -33.80 -6.86 18.41
CA ILE A 199 -34.89 -7.03 19.38
C ILE A 199 -35.66 -8.32 19.07
N GLU A 200 -36.01 -8.49 17.80
CA GLU A 200 -36.64 -9.70 17.28
C GLU A 200 -36.11 -9.99 15.87
N ARG A 201 -36.53 -11.12 15.27
CA ARG A 201 -36.08 -11.49 13.93
C ARG A 201 -36.43 -10.39 12.91
N GLY A 202 -35.40 -9.66 12.49
CA GLY A 202 -35.52 -8.58 11.49
C GLY A 202 -36.00 -7.24 12.07
N VAL A 203 -36.18 -7.14 13.38
CA VAL A 203 -36.52 -5.91 14.11
C VAL A 203 -35.29 -5.45 14.88
N TYR A 204 -34.91 -4.19 14.70
CA TYR A 204 -33.71 -3.62 15.29
C TYR A 204 -34.06 -2.42 16.16
N GLY A 205 -33.32 -2.25 17.26
CA GLY A 205 -33.36 -1.09 18.14
C GLY A 205 -31.98 -0.47 18.31
N LEU A 206 -31.90 0.62 19.08
CA LEU A 206 -30.64 1.25 19.46
C LEU A 206 -30.14 0.70 20.79
N THR A 207 -28.84 0.45 20.87
CA THR A 207 -28.18 0.30 22.17
C THR A 207 -28.04 1.67 22.84
N GLN A 208 -27.71 1.67 24.14
CA GLN A 208 -27.34 2.91 24.84
C GLN A 208 -26.22 3.69 24.11
N THR A 209 -25.21 2.97 23.61
CA THR A 209 -24.12 3.57 22.83
C THR A 209 -24.62 4.19 21.53
N GLY A 210 -25.61 3.56 20.87
CA GLY A 210 -26.26 4.10 19.68
C GLY A 210 -27.05 5.37 19.96
N ALA A 211 -27.83 5.40 21.04
CA ALA A 211 -28.60 6.58 21.44
C ALA A 211 -27.69 7.79 21.73
N VAL A 212 -26.65 7.61 22.53
CA VAL A 212 -25.66 8.67 22.82
C VAL A 212 -24.96 9.15 21.55
N ALA A 213 -24.66 8.24 20.62
CA ALA A 213 -24.02 8.61 19.36
C ALA A 213 -24.93 9.51 18.50
N VAL A 214 -26.24 9.24 18.44
CA VAL A 214 -27.21 10.05 17.70
C VAL A 214 -27.36 11.44 18.32
N GLU A 215 -27.48 11.55 19.64
CA GLU A 215 -27.57 12.84 20.35
C GLU A 215 -26.35 13.74 20.08
N ALA A 216 -25.16 13.14 20.06
CA ALA A 216 -23.93 13.85 19.72
C ALA A 216 -23.87 14.32 18.25
N MET A 217 -24.59 13.66 17.34
CA MET A 217 -24.67 14.05 15.93
C MET A 217 -25.65 15.21 15.72
N ASP A 218 -26.81 15.15 16.35
CA ASP A 218 -27.83 16.20 16.29
C ASP A 218 -27.27 17.54 16.83
N SER A 219 -26.57 17.47 17.96
CA SER A 219 -25.84 18.61 18.53
C SER A 219 -24.76 19.18 17.59
N ALA A 220 -24.20 18.37 16.71
CA ALA A 220 -23.15 18.76 15.76
C ALA A 220 -23.69 19.30 14.43
N GLU A 221 -24.94 19.00 14.05
CA GLU A 221 -25.61 19.61 12.90
C GLU A 221 -26.13 21.02 13.22
N VAL A 222 -26.62 21.26 14.45
CA VAL A 222 -27.04 22.58 14.94
C VAL A 222 -25.89 23.61 14.99
N LEU A 223 -24.64 23.13 15.07
CA LEU A 223 -23.42 23.95 15.16
C LEU A 223 -22.73 24.20 13.81
N ARG A 224 -23.30 23.77 12.68
CA ARG A 224 -22.75 24.08 11.34
C ARG A 224 -23.48 25.29 10.74
N PRO A 225 -22.79 26.42 10.49
CA PRO A 225 -23.39 27.59 9.83
C PRO A 225 -23.74 27.33 8.36
#